data_AF-A0A8J4V114-F1
#
_entry.id   AF-A0A8J4V114-F1
#
_cell.length_a   1.000
_cell.length_b   1.000
_cell.length_c   1.000
_cell.angle_alpha   90.00
_cell.angle_beta   90.00
_cell.angle_gamma   90.00
#
_symmetry.space_group_name_H-M   'P 1'
#
loop_
_entity.id
_entity.type
_entity.pdbx_description
1 polymer ?
#
loop_
_entity_poly.entity_id
_entity_poly.type
_entity_poly.pdbx_seq_one_letter_code
_entity_poly.pdbx_strand_id
1 'polypeptide(L)'
;MNKFNFILLIVLLITVLGFAESISTKRIKNRSVHQLSDVIFTKDGGVRGTVTDTHRVWYGIPFAQPPIDELRFDDPKPVRSWKNIRDGTVQRDQCVQECGLGPAACSPVGTSEDCLYLDVFVPRSFDAS
;
A
#
# COMPACT_ATOMS: atom_id res chain seq x y z
N MET A 1 -34.62 35.03 -39.32
CA MET A 1 -34.00 34.02 -38.44
C MET A 1 -34.94 33.76 -37.28
N ASN A 2 -35.60 32.61 -37.27
CA ASN A 2 -36.76 32.37 -36.42
C ASN A 2 -36.34 32.18 -34.97
N LYS A 3 -37.03 32.84 -34.02
CA LYS A 3 -36.76 32.80 -32.57
C LYS A 3 -36.61 31.36 -32.03
N PHE A 4 -37.24 30.39 -32.68
CA PHE A 4 -37.15 28.96 -32.38
C PHE A 4 -35.75 28.37 -32.59
N ASN A 5 -35.06 28.74 -33.69
CA ASN A 5 -33.68 28.27 -33.95
C ASN A 5 -32.66 28.88 -32.99
N PHE A 6 -32.94 30.08 -32.46
CA PHE A 6 -32.09 30.74 -31.49
C PHE A 6 -32.17 30.08 -30.11
N ILE A 7 -33.38 29.69 -29.69
CA ILE A 7 -33.61 28.94 -28.45
C ILE A 7 -32.95 27.55 -28.53
N LEU A 8 -33.06 26.86 -29.68
CA LEU A 8 -32.45 25.54 -29.86
C LEU A 8 -30.91 25.59 -29.75
N LEU A 9 -30.28 26.63 -30.29
CA LEU A 9 -28.83 26.84 -30.20
C LEU A 9 -28.38 27.16 -28.77
N ILE A 10 -29.15 27.95 -28.01
CA ILE A 10 -28.84 28.27 -26.61
C ILE A 10 -28.93 27.02 -25.72
N VAL A 11 -29.95 26.17 -25.90
CA VAL A 11 -30.07 24.92 -25.12
C VAL A 11 -28.91 23.98 -25.42
N LEU A 12 -28.49 23.86 -26.68
CA LEU A 12 -27.31 23.07 -27.08
C LEU A 12 -26.01 23.63 -26.49
N LEU A 13 -25.86 24.95 -26.40
CA LEU A 13 -24.67 25.57 -25.79
C LEU A 13 -24.60 25.32 -24.27
N ILE A 14 -25.75 25.40 -23.58
CA ILE A 14 -25.85 25.22 -22.13
C ILE A 14 -25.60 23.75 -21.73
N THR A 15 -26.07 22.77 -22.52
CA THR A 15 -25.80 21.35 -22.23
C THR A 15 -24.33 20.99 -22.46
N VAL A 16 -23.67 21.58 -23.45
CA VAL A 16 -22.23 21.38 -23.70
C VAL A 16 -21.37 22.02 -22.61
N LEU A 17 -21.75 23.20 -22.10
CA LEU A 17 -21.02 23.87 -21.02
C LEU A 17 -21.27 23.23 -19.64
N GLY A 18 -22.47 22.71 -19.38
CA GLY A 18 -22.82 22.12 -18.07
C GLY A 18 -22.24 20.73 -17.79
N PHE A 19 -21.84 19.96 -18.82
CA PHE A 19 -21.31 18.60 -18.63
C PHE A 19 -19.80 18.55 -18.31
N ALA A 20 -19.04 19.62 -18.58
CA ALA A 20 -17.59 19.60 -18.42
C ALA A 20 -17.11 19.73 -16.96
N GLU A 21 -17.91 20.29 -16.05
CA GLU A 21 -17.42 20.66 -14.71
C GLU A 21 -17.57 19.58 -13.62
N SER A 22 -18.33 18.50 -13.87
CA SER A 22 -18.73 17.57 -12.79
C SER A 22 -17.86 16.31 -12.64
N ILE A 23 -16.98 16.00 -13.59
CA ILE A 23 -16.28 14.68 -13.62
C ILE A 23 -14.87 14.73 -12.97
N SER A 24 -14.21 15.90 -12.89
CA SER A 24 -12.78 15.98 -12.55
C SER A 24 -12.48 16.13 -11.04
N THR A 25 -13.30 16.87 -10.30
CA THR A 25 -12.96 17.28 -8.91
C THR A 25 -13.30 16.23 -7.84
N LYS A 26 -14.30 15.36 -8.06
CA LYS A 26 -14.63 14.27 -7.11
C LYS A 26 -13.58 13.16 -7.04
N ARG A 27 -12.81 12.92 -8.11
CA ARG A 27 -11.85 11.80 -8.20
C ARG A 27 -10.53 12.07 -7.50
N ILE A 28 -10.11 13.34 -7.41
CA ILE A 28 -8.81 13.72 -6.82
C ILE A 28 -8.89 13.79 -5.30
N LYS A 29 -9.99 14.31 -4.72
CA LYS A 29 -10.16 14.43 -3.27
C LYS A 29 -10.25 13.07 -2.55
N ASN A 30 -10.77 12.04 -3.23
CA ASN A 30 -10.92 10.71 -2.65
C ASN A 30 -9.62 9.88 -2.68
N ARG A 31 -8.71 10.17 -3.62
CA ARG A 31 -7.44 9.45 -3.79
C ARG A 31 -6.39 9.88 -2.76
N SER A 32 -6.31 11.18 -2.45
CA SER A 32 -5.31 11.72 -1.50
C SER A 32 -5.60 11.35 -0.04
N VAL A 33 -6.86 11.28 0.36
CA VAL A 33 -7.26 10.90 1.73
C VAL A 33 -7.07 9.39 1.97
N HIS A 34 -7.38 8.55 0.99
CA HIS A 34 -7.10 7.11 1.09
C HIS A 34 -5.60 6.79 1.17
N GLN A 35 -4.75 7.58 0.51
CA GLN A 35 -3.30 7.37 0.39
C GLN A 35 -2.48 7.77 1.64
N LEU A 36 -3.14 8.34 2.66
CA LEU A 36 -2.59 8.52 4.01
C LEU A 36 -3.24 7.57 5.02
N SER A 37 -4.48 7.12 4.77
CA SER A 37 -5.21 6.17 5.64
C SER A 37 -4.61 4.75 5.67
N ASP A 38 -3.69 4.46 4.76
CA ASP A 38 -2.97 3.20 4.64
C ASP A 38 -1.61 3.21 5.35
N VAL A 39 -1.21 4.34 5.94
CA VAL A 39 0.05 4.48 6.70
C VAL A 39 -0.20 4.31 8.19
N ILE A 40 0.55 3.42 8.83
CA ILE A 40 0.61 3.25 10.28
C ILE A 40 2.01 3.61 10.78
N PHE A 41 2.08 4.28 11.92
CA PHE A 41 3.34 4.60 12.59
C PHE A 41 3.60 3.61 13.71
N THR A 42 4.77 2.97 13.66
CA THR A 42 5.32 2.21 14.80
C THR A 42 6.29 3.10 15.58
N LYS A 43 6.84 2.57 16.68
CA LYS A 43 7.95 3.22 17.38
C LYS A 43 9.21 3.40 16.51
N ASP A 44 9.35 2.60 15.45
CA ASP A 44 10.55 2.55 14.60
C ASP A 44 10.38 3.29 13.27
N GLY A 45 9.15 3.59 12.86
CA GLY A 45 8.86 4.45 11.71
C GLY A 45 7.51 4.15 11.05
N GLY A 46 7.21 4.90 9.98
CA GLY A 46 5.95 4.74 9.22
C GLY A 46 6.01 3.59 8.21
N VAL A 47 4.92 2.85 8.05
CA VAL A 47 4.75 1.78 7.05
C VAL A 47 3.43 1.98 6.32
N ARG A 48 3.48 2.00 4.99
CA ARG A 48 2.29 1.98 4.13
C ARG A 48 1.88 0.54 3.88
N GLY A 49 0.60 0.23 4.06
CA GLY A 49 0.01 -1.08 3.79
C GLY A 49 -1.01 -1.04 2.66
N THR A 50 -1.73 -2.14 2.50
CA THR A 50 -2.84 -2.29 1.54
C THR A 50 -4.15 -2.44 2.30
N VAL A 51 -5.18 -1.72 1.85
CA VAL A 51 -6.55 -1.87 2.35
C VAL A 51 -7.36 -2.65 1.30
N THR A 52 -7.82 -3.84 1.67
CA THR A 52 -8.70 -4.67 0.84
C THR A 52 -10.14 -4.62 1.36
N ASP A 53 -11.07 -5.28 0.68
CA ASP A 53 -12.49 -5.32 1.10
C ASP A 53 -12.70 -5.98 2.46
N THR A 54 -11.82 -6.90 2.88
CA THR A 54 -11.99 -7.70 4.11
C THR A 54 -10.99 -7.36 5.20
N HIS A 55 -9.79 -6.94 4.84
CA HIS A 55 -8.68 -6.74 5.78
C HIS A 55 -7.75 -5.62 5.34
N ARG A 56 -6.93 -5.16 6.29
CA ARG A 56 -5.75 -4.35 6.01
C ARG A 56 -4.52 -5.21 6.23
N VAL A 57 -3.49 -4.99 5.43
CA VAL A 57 -2.23 -5.73 5.53
C VAL A 57 -1.04 -4.82 5.38
N TRP A 58 -0.02 -5.07 6.20
CA TRP A 58 1.31 -4.48 6.08
C TRP A 58 2.32 -5.62 5.99
N TYR A 59 2.91 -5.78 4.82
CA TYR A 59 3.92 -6.78 4.55
C TYR A 59 5.32 -6.27 4.89
N GLY A 60 6.23 -7.18 5.21
CA GLY A 60 7.66 -6.87 5.20
C GLY A 60 8.13 -5.88 6.26
N ILE A 61 7.47 -5.84 7.42
CA ILE A 61 7.88 -4.94 8.52
C ILE A 61 9.13 -5.54 9.19
N PRO A 62 10.28 -4.86 9.21
CA PRO A 62 11.47 -5.38 9.86
C PRO A 62 11.30 -5.40 11.38
N PHE A 63 11.54 -6.55 12.02
CA PHE A 63 11.49 -6.66 13.48
C PHE A 63 12.90 -6.75 14.11
N ALA A 64 13.93 -6.97 13.29
CA ALA A 64 15.34 -7.00 13.71
C ALA A 64 16.24 -6.45 12.59
N GLN A 65 17.51 -6.22 12.90
CA GLN A 65 18.54 -5.98 11.86
C GLN A 65 18.77 -7.25 11.03
N PRO A 66 19.14 -7.12 9.73
CA PRO A 66 19.47 -8.26 8.88
C PRO A 66 20.58 -9.13 9.50
N PRO A 67 20.40 -10.45 9.65
CA PRO A 67 21.37 -11.35 10.29
C PRO A 67 22.47 -11.79 9.30
N ILE A 68 23.06 -10.82 8.60
CA ILE A 68 24.09 -11.03 7.57
C ILE A 68 25.45 -10.55 8.07
N ASP A 69 26.52 -10.97 7.38
CA ASP A 69 27.90 -10.59 7.66
C ASP A 69 28.28 -10.81 9.15
N GLU A 70 28.70 -9.76 9.85
CA GLU A 70 29.09 -9.81 11.26
C GLU A 70 27.94 -10.18 12.21
N LEU A 71 26.68 -10.07 11.77
CA LEU A 71 25.49 -10.46 12.54
C LEU A 71 25.07 -11.91 12.28
N ARG A 72 25.77 -12.64 11.41
CA ARG A 72 25.47 -14.05 11.15
C ARG A 72 25.82 -14.89 12.37
N PHE A 73 24.90 -15.77 12.78
CA PHE A 73 25.02 -16.63 13.97
C PHE A 73 25.13 -15.86 15.30
N ASP A 74 24.66 -14.61 15.35
CA ASP A 74 24.49 -13.83 16.57
C ASP A 74 22.99 -13.69 16.90
N ASP A 75 22.69 -13.29 18.13
CA ASP A 75 21.34 -12.95 18.55
C ASP A 75 20.79 -11.78 17.71
N PRO A 76 19.50 -11.83 17.28
CA PRO A 76 18.89 -10.75 16.52
C PRO A 76 19.03 -9.40 17.22
N LYS A 77 19.63 -8.43 16.53
CA LYS A 77 19.77 -7.07 17.07
C LYS A 77 18.51 -6.25 16.80
N PRO A 78 18.14 -5.30 17.69
CA PRO A 78 17.00 -4.42 17.48
C PRO A 78 17.04 -3.72 16.13
N VAL A 79 15.89 -3.57 15.47
CA VAL A 79 15.77 -2.85 14.20
C VAL A 79 16.25 -1.40 14.35
N ARG A 80 16.88 -0.87 13.30
CA ARG A 80 17.20 0.56 13.23
C ARG A 80 15.96 1.31 12.77
N SER A 81 15.54 2.31 13.55
CA SER A 81 14.43 3.17 13.17
C SER A 81 14.71 3.86 11.83
N TRP A 82 13.66 4.11 11.05
CA TRP A 82 13.74 4.67 9.71
C TRP A 82 12.93 5.96 9.60
N LYS A 83 13.42 6.90 8.79
CA LYS A 83 12.80 8.24 8.66
C LYS A 83 11.67 8.28 7.63
N ASN A 84 11.83 7.57 6.51
CA ASN A 84 10.89 7.61 5.38
C ASN A 84 9.84 6.51 5.51
N ILE A 85 8.62 6.74 5.05
CA ILE A 85 7.58 5.71 5.04
C ILE A 85 8.06 4.51 4.21
N ARG A 86 8.11 3.33 4.83
CA ARG A 86 8.41 2.07 4.14
C ARG A 86 7.20 1.60 3.35
N ASP A 87 7.48 1.00 2.19
CA ASP A 87 6.48 0.31 1.40
C ASP A 87 6.27 -1.11 1.94
N GLY A 88 5.14 -1.33 2.59
CA GLY A 88 4.68 -2.63 3.07
C GLY A 88 3.50 -3.16 2.26
N THR A 89 3.43 -2.82 0.97
CA THR A 89 2.39 -3.34 0.06
C THR A 89 2.80 -4.64 -0.64
N VAL A 90 4.05 -5.09 -0.45
CA VAL A 90 4.64 -6.26 -1.11
C VAL A 90 5.35 -7.15 -0.09
N GLN A 91 5.19 -8.47 -0.21
CA GLN A 91 5.90 -9.45 0.60
C GLN A 91 7.42 -9.35 0.41
N ARG A 92 8.17 -9.62 1.48
CA ARG A 92 9.64 -9.69 1.47
C ARG A 92 10.11 -11.14 1.34
N ASP A 93 11.39 -11.30 1.04
CA ASP A 93 12.02 -12.61 0.96
C ASP A 93 11.84 -13.39 2.26
N GLN A 94 11.56 -14.69 2.12
CA GLN A 94 11.55 -15.62 3.25
C GLN A 94 13.00 -15.98 3.64
N CYS A 95 13.17 -16.59 4.81
CA CYS A 95 14.49 -17.08 5.19
C CYS A 95 14.95 -18.22 4.27
N VAL A 96 16.27 -18.34 4.10
CA VAL A 96 16.87 -19.44 3.33
C VAL A 96 16.43 -20.78 3.93
N GLN A 97 15.83 -21.63 3.11
CA GLN A 97 15.44 -23.00 3.45
C GLN A 97 15.75 -23.93 2.28
N GLU A 98 16.09 -25.19 2.57
CA GLU A 98 16.19 -26.21 1.54
C GLU A 98 14.79 -26.62 1.07
N CYS A 99 14.52 -26.52 -0.23
CA CYS A 99 13.25 -26.97 -0.82
C CYS A 99 13.17 -28.51 -0.98
N GLY A 100 13.55 -29.26 0.06
CA GLY A 100 13.67 -30.72 0.01
C GLY A 100 12.36 -31.47 -0.21
N LEU A 101 11.22 -30.81 -0.03
CA LEU A 101 9.87 -31.37 -0.22
C LEU A 101 9.29 -31.09 -1.63
N GLY A 102 10.11 -30.60 -2.56
CA GLY A 102 9.75 -30.32 -3.95
C GLY A 102 9.45 -28.84 -4.25
N PRO A 103 9.17 -28.47 -5.51
CA PRO A 103 9.07 -27.07 -5.93
C PRO A 103 7.97 -26.26 -5.20
N ALA A 104 6.89 -26.92 -4.79
CA ALA A 104 5.81 -26.28 -4.03
C ALA A 104 6.20 -25.91 -2.58
N ALA A 105 7.31 -26.46 -2.07
CA ALA A 105 7.87 -26.11 -0.77
C ALA A 105 8.84 -24.93 -0.85
N CYS A 106 9.18 -24.45 -2.05
CA CYS A 106 9.98 -23.23 -2.19
C CYS A 106 9.13 -21.99 -1.93
N SER A 107 9.78 -20.97 -1.37
CA SER A 107 9.17 -19.64 -1.22
C SER A 107 8.69 -19.12 -2.58
N PRO A 108 7.40 -18.73 -2.72
CA PRO A 108 6.90 -18.14 -3.94
C PRO A 108 7.38 -16.70 -4.15
N VAL A 109 7.94 -16.06 -3.12
CA VAL A 109 8.38 -14.66 -3.13
C VAL A 109 9.89 -14.50 -3.18
N GLY A 110 10.66 -15.58 -3.02
CA GLY A 110 12.12 -15.57 -2.93
C GLY A 110 12.63 -15.88 -1.52
N THR A 111 13.94 -16.15 -1.42
CA THR A 111 14.62 -16.42 -0.14
C THR A 111 15.90 -15.59 -0.02
N SER A 112 16.19 -15.13 1.19
CA SER A 112 17.39 -14.33 1.52
C SER A 112 17.83 -14.59 2.97
N GLU A 113 19.09 -14.32 3.32
CA GLU A 113 19.51 -14.24 4.74
C GLU A 113 19.01 -12.94 5.39
N ASP A 114 18.76 -11.87 4.62
CA ASP A 114 17.99 -10.71 5.07
C ASP A 114 16.48 -11.05 5.03
N CYS A 115 15.99 -11.73 6.07
CA CYS A 115 14.62 -12.26 6.13
C CYS A 115 13.87 -11.98 7.44
N LEU A 116 14.41 -11.18 8.36
CA LEU A 116 13.78 -10.90 9.67
C LEU A 116 12.67 -9.84 9.55
N TYR A 117 11.64 -10.20 8.81
CA TYR A 117 10.44 -9.41 8.54
C TYR A 117 9.19 -10.13 9.02
N LEU A 118 8.14 -9.37 9.33
CA LEU A 118 6.81 -9.88 9.63
C LEU A 118 5.76 -9.20 8.79
N ASP A 119 4.64 -9.90 8.61
CA ASP A 119 3.45 -9.41 7.95
C ASP A 119 2.33 -9.27 8.99
N VAL A 120 1.60 -8.15 8.97
CA VAL A 120 0.51 -7.87 9.92
C VAL A 120 -0.80 -7.75 9.16
N PHE A 121 -1.78 -8.57 9.56
CA PHE A 121 -3.14 -8.55 9.02
C PHE A 121 -4.12 -8.15 10.12
N VAL A 122 -5.02 -7.23 9.81
CA VAL A 122 -6.11 -6.81 10.72
C VAL A 122 -7.44 -6.72 9.96
N PRO A 123 -8.60 -6.86 10.62
CA PRO A 123 -9.89 -6.61 9.96
C PRO A 123 -9.94 -5.23 9.33
N ARG A 124 -10.70 -5.07 8.22
CA ARG A 124 -10.83 -3.75 7.55
C ARG A 124 -11.30 -2.65 8.50
N SER A 125 -12.18 -3.02 9.43
CA SER A 125 -12.77 -2.14 10.45
C SER A 125 -11.83 -1.79 11.60
N PHE A 126 -10.59 -2.27 11.61
CA PHE A 126 -9.60 -1.88 12.61
C PHE A 126 -9.42 -0.36 12.59
N ASP A 127 -9.60 0.23 13.77
CA ASP A 127 -9.33 1.64 14.04
C ASP A 127 -8.18 1.71 15.04
N ALA A 128 -7.10 2.38 14.65
CA ALA A 128 -5.90 2.53 15.46
C ALA A 128 -6.08 3.75 16.38
N SER A 129 -7.08 3.67 17.27
CA SER A 129 -7.39 4.72 18.26
C SER A 129 -6.34 4.79 19.36
#